data_AF-A0A7S3HJL4-F1
#
_entry.id   AF-A0A7S3HJL4-F1
#
_cell.length_a   1.000
_cell.length_b   1.000
_cell.length_c   1.000
_cell.angle_alpha   90.00
_cell.angle_beta   90.00
_cell.angle_gamma   90.00
#
_symmetry.space_group_name_H-M   'P 1'
#
loop_
_entity.id
_entity.type
_entity.pdbx_description
1 polymer ?
#
loop_
_entity_poly.entity_id
_entity_poly.type
_entity_poly.pdbx_seq_one_letter_code
_entity_poly.pdbx_strand_id
1 'polypeptide(L)'
;EAASTIFGPHTLDGYIQEFSRLARDMVAGTPSEPGTPPPDMESELIQLMPEAHCDRVAHGSKFGDVVSGKDVQASYAAGAIAKATFHGANPRHNQRPRGTFLTVERINADGTT
;
A
#
# COMPACT_ATOMS: atom_id res chain seq x y z
N GLU A 1 -19.44 15.95 0.58
CA GLU A 1 -19.75 16.21 2.01
C GLU A 1 -21.23 16.01 2.31
N ALA A 2 -22.17 16.84 1.82
CA ALA A 2 -23.60 16.63 2.08
C ALA A 2 -24.16 15.29 1.52
N ALA A 3 -24.01 15.01 0.21
CA ALA A 3 -24.54 13.76 -0.39
C ALA A 3 -23.79 12.47 0.03
N SER A 4 -22.61 12.61 0.65
CA SER A 4 -21.85 11.49 1.23
C SER A 4 -22.07 11.37 2.73
N THR A 5 -23.01 12.15 3.29
CA THR A 5 -23.47 12.04 4.67
C THR A 5 -24.51 10.92 4.74
N ILE A 6 -24.01 9.69 4.89
CA ILE A 6 -24.79 8.46 4.64
C ILE A 6 -25.95 8.24 5.63
N PHE A 7 -25.94 8.89 6.79
CA PHE A 7 -27.02 8.82 7.78
C PHE A 7 -27.93 10.05 7.76
N GLY A 8 -27.81 10.91 6.74
CA GLY A 8 -28.69 12.05 6.52
C GLY A 8 -28.29 13.32 7.29
N PRO A 9 -29.13 14.38 7.27
CA PRO A 9 -28.75 15.74 7.69
C PRO A 9 -28.34 15.86 9.16
N HIS A 10 -28.74 14.92 10.02
CA HIS A 10 -28.41 14.90 11.45
C HIS A 10 -27.20 14.03 11.81
N THR A 11 -26.41 13.58 10.82
CA THR A 11 -25.23 12.75 11.09
C THR A 11 -24.25 13.45 12.03
N LEU A 12 -23.99 14.75 11.84
CA LEU A 12 -23.11 15.52 12.72
C LEU A 12 -23.66 15.59 14.15
N ASP A 13 -24.95 15.92 14.30
CA ASP A 13 -25.60 16.02 15.61
C ASP A 13 -25.55 14.69 16.37
N GLY A 14 -25.78 13.57 15.66
CA GLY A 14 -25.69 12.22 16.22
C GLY A 14 -24.27 11.89 16.73
N TYR A 15 -23.23 12.24 15.98
CA TYR A 15 -21.85 12.10 16.45
C TYR A 15 -21.56 12.99 17.66
N ILE A 16 -22.00 14.25 17.65
CA ILE A 16 -21.83 15.17 18.81
C ILE A 16 -22.46 14.57 20.06
N GLN A 17 -23.68 14.03 19.95
CA GLN A 17 -24.38 13.38 21.05
C GLN A 17 -23.57 12.20 21.63
N GLU A 18 -23.13 11.27 20.79
CA GLU A 18 -22.42 10.07 21.25
C GLU A 18 -21.04 10.40 21.83
N PHE A 19 -20.27 11.27 21.19
CA PHE A 19 -18.98 11.72 21.75
C PHE A 19 -19.16 12.47 23.07
N SER A 20 -20.22 13.26 23.22
CA SER A 20 -20.54 13.95 24.47
C SER A 20 -20.96 12.99 25.58
N ARG A 21 -21.63 11.88 25.26
CA ARG A 21 -21.93 10.81 26.22
C ARG A 21 -20.65 10.10 26.67
N LEU A 22 -19.82 9.65 25.73
CA LEU A 22 -18.55 8.98 26.04
C LEU A 22 -17.64 9.85 26.92
N ALA A 23 -17.54 11.16 26.61
CA ALA A 23 -16.76 12.09 27.42
C ALA A 23 -17.28 12.20 28.86
N ARG A 24 -18.60 12.19 29.06
CA ARG A 24 -19.21 12.18 30.40
C ARG A 24 -18.92 10.89 31.15
N ASP A 25 -19.02 9.73 30.49
CA ASP A 25 -18.71 8.43 31.08
C ASP A 25 -17.24 8.37 31.54
N MET A 26 -16.32 8.88 30.70
CA MET A 26 -14.89 8.98 31.04
C MET A 26 -14.63 9.86 32.26
N VAL A 27 -15.28 11.04 32.33
CA VAL A 27 -15.16 11.95 33.48
C VAL A 27 -15.74 11.32 34.75
N ALA A 28 -16.84 10.58 34.63
CA ALA A 28 -17.48 9.90 35.75
C ALA A 28 -16.73 8.62 36.19
N GLY A 29 -15.74 8.16 35.42
CA GLY A 29 -15.05 6.89 35.66
C GLY A 29 -15.94 5.67 35.50
N THR A 30 -17.06 5.81 34.77
CA THR A 30 -18.03 4.74 34.54
C THR A 30 -17.78 4.08 33.19
N PRO A 31 -17.86 2.74 33.09
CA PRO A 31 -17.82 2.06 31.80
C PRO A 31 -18.97 2.55 30.90
N SER A 32 -18.67 2.80 29.63
CA SER A 32 -19.70 3.06 28.62
C SER A 32 -20.34 1.76 28.16
N GLU A 33 -21.64 1.81 27.88
CA GLU A 33 -22.36 0.67 27.29
C GLU A 33 -21.80 0.34 25.90
N PRO A 34 -21.32 -0.91 25.67
CA PRO A 34 -20.88 -1.34 24.35
C PRO A 34 -22.10 -1.53 23.44
N GLY A 35 -22.02 -0.99 22.22
CA GLY A 35 -23.00 -1.31 21.17
C GLY A 35 -22.86 -2.76 20.67
N THR A 36 -23.79 -3.18 19.83
CA THR A 36 -23.66 -4.46 19.13
C THR A 36 -22.42 -4.45 18.23
N PRO A 37 -21.54 -5.46 18.32
CA PRO A 37 -20.42 -5.60 17.40
C PRO A 37 -20.90 -5.64 15.95
N PRO A 38 -20.14 -5.09 15.00
CA PRO A 38 -20.47 -5.25 13.58
C PRO A 38 -20.46 -6.73 13.19
N PRO A 39 -21.30 -7.16 12.23
CA PRO A 39 -21.28 -8.52 11.73
C PRO A 39 -19.97 -8.82 11.00
N ASP A 40 -19.56 -10.10 11.00
CA ASP A 40 -18.50 -10.57 10.11
C ASP A 40 -19.05 -10.64 8.67
N MET A 41 -18.32 -10.03 7.74
CA MET A 41 -18.70 -9.94 6.32
C MET A 41 -17.74 -10.72 5.41
N GLU A 42 -16.82 -11.53 5.95
CA GLU A 42 -15.83 -12.26 5.13
C GLU A 42 -16.49 -13.17 4.07
N SER A 43 -17.60 -13.84 4.40
CA SER A 43 -18.34 -14.72 3.48
C SER A 43 -19.09 -13.98 2.37
N GLU A 44 -19.30 -12.67 2.51
CA GLU A 44 -20.06 -11.84 1.57
C GLU A 44 -19.15 -11.14 0.54
N LEU A 45 -17.84 -11.32 0.65
CA LEU A 45 -16.87 -10.67 -0.23
C LEU A 45 -16.87 -11.30 -1.63
N ILE A 46 -17.03 -10.45 -2.65
CA ILE A 46 -16.95 -10.86 -4.05
C ILE A 46 -15.59 -10.45 -4.62
N GLN A 47 -14.82 -11.41 -5.13
CA GLN A 47 -13.57 -11.14 -5.84
C GLN A 47 -13.79 -11.14 -7.35
N LEU A 48 -13.73 -9.97 -7.98
CA LEU A 48 -13.84 -9.81 -9.44
C LEU A 48 -12.48 -9.66 -10.12
N MET A 49 -11.40 -9.48 -9.35
CA MET A 49 -10.06 -9.34 -9.90
C MET A 49 -9.47 -10.73 -10.23
N PRO A 50 -9.05 -10.99 -11.49
CA PRO A 50 -8.43 -12.25 -11.85
C PRO A 50 -7.13 -12.49 -11.10
N GLU A 51 -6.80 -13.75 -10.85
CA GLU A 51 -5.53 -14.15 -10.26
C GLU A 51 -4.34 -13.72 -11.13
N ALA A 52 -3.19 -13.49 -10.49
CA ALA A 52 -1.97 -13.21 -11.23
C ALA A 52 -1.51 -14.50 -11.94
N HIS A 53 -1.38 -14.43 -13.25
CA HIS A 53 -0.90 -15.55 -14.07
C HIS A 53 0.62 -15.66 -14.04
N CYS A 54 1.14 -16.80 -14.51
CA CYS A 54 2.58 -17.01 -14.66
C CYS A 54 3.23 -15.94 -15.55
N ASP A 55 4.28 -15.29 -15.03
CA ASP A 55 5.07 -14.30 -15.77
C ASP A 55 6.02 -14.96 -16.77
N ARG A 56 6.37 -14.23 -17.84
CA ARG A 56 7.37 -14.64 -18.84
C ARG A 56 8.22 -13.45 -19.26
N VAL A 57 9.47 -13.72 -19.63
CA VAL A 57 10.37 -12.74 -20.25
C VAL A 57 10.60 -13.06 -21.72
N ALA A 58 11.13 -12.09 -22.47
CA ALA A 58 11.48 -12.26 -23.88
C ALA A 58 12.48 -13.41 -24.07
N HIS A 59 12.42 -14.07 -25.23
CA HIS A 59 13.34 -15.15 -25.54
C HIS A 59 14.80 -14.67 -25.49
N GLY A 60 15.65 -15.39 -24.75
CA GLY A 60 17.05 -15.03 -24.55
C GLY A 60 17.32 -14.13 -23.34
N SER A 61 16.29 -13.60 -22.67
CA SER A 61 16.42 -12.82 -21.43
C SER A 61 16.07 -13.66 -20.19
N LYS A 62 16.50 -13.19 -19.02
CA LYS A 62 16.14 -13.73 -17.70
C LYS A 62 15.46 -12.65 -16.85
N PHE A 63 14.68 -13.07 -15.86
CA PHE A 63 14.17 -12.15 -14.84
C PHE A 63 15.34 -11.50 -14.10
N GLY A 64 15.25 -10.18 -13.88
CA GLY A 64 16.30 -9.39 -13.25
C GLY A 64 17.36 -8.86 -14.22
N ASP A 65 17.38 -9.29 -15.48
CA ASP A 65 18.28 -8.70 -16.48
C ASP A 65 17.89 -7.23 -16.73
N VAL A 66 18.90 -6.37 -16.92
CA VAL A 66 18.68 -5.01 -17.44
C VAL A 66 18.24 -5.12 -18.90
N VAL A 67 17.17 -4.43 -19.25
CA VAL A 67 16.63 -4.43 -20.62
C VAL A 67 17.64 -3.77 -21.57
N SER A 68 18.12 -4.53 -22.56
CA SER A 68 19.09 -4.07 -23.56
C SER A 68 18.63 -2.79 -24.28
N GLY A 69 19.53 -1.83 -24.44
CA GLY A 69 19.27 -0.59 -25.16
C GLY A 69 18.38 0.42 -24.41
N LYS A 70 18.07 0.18 -23.14
CA LYS A 70 17.33 1.13 -22.31
C LYS A 70 18.19 1.70 -21.17
N ASP A 71 18.16 3.03 -21.09
CA ASP A 71 18.31 3.83 -19.89
C ASP A 71 19.28 3.27 -18.85
N VAL A 72 20.57 3.11 -19.18
CA VAL A 72 21.68 3.03 -18.22
C VAL A 72 22.89 3.68 -18.89
N GLN A 73 23.40 4.76 -18.31
CA GLN A 73 24.64 5.41 -18.74
C GLN A 73 25.79 5.00 -17.82
N ALA A 74 27.02 5.02 -18.35
CA ALA A 74 28.22 4.71 -17.57
C ALA A 74 28.50 5.74 -16.46
N SER A 75 27.99 6.97 -16.61
CA SER A 75 28.13 8.02 -15.60
C SER A 75 26.97 9.01 -15.71
N TYR A 76 26.67 9.70 -14.60
CA TYR A 76 25.65 10.74 -14.52
C TYR A 76 26.21 11.94 -13.77
N ALA A 77 25.87 13.14 -14.22
CA ALA A 77 26.14 14.37 -13.47
C ALA A 77 25.21 14.48 -12.26
N ALA A 78 25.65 15.18 -11.21
CA ALA A 78 24.79 15.47 -10.06
C ALA A 78 23.54 16.25 -10.52
N GLY A 79 22.37 15.82 -10.04
CA GLY A 79 21.07 16.37 -10.45
C GLY A 79 20.47 15.74 -11.71
N ALA A 80 21.21 14.88 -12.42
CA ALA A 80 20.64 14.09 -13.50
C ALA A 80 19.79 12.91 -12.97
N ILE A 81 18.81 12.47 -13.76
CA ILE A 81 17.99 11.30 -13.45
C ILE A 81 18.69 10.05 -13.99
N ALA A 82 19.13 9.19 -13.07
CA ALA A 82 19.51 7.82 -13.42
C ALA A 82 18.23 6.98 -13.51
N LYS A 83 18.02 6.36 -14.66
CA LYS A 83 16.96 5.37 -14.87
C LYS A 83 17.65 4.02 -15.11
N ALA A 84 16.93 2.94 -14.85
CA ALA A 84 17.29 1.57 -15.17
C ALA A 84 15.99 0.79 -15.35
N THR A 85 15.94 -0.11 -16.33
CA THR A 85 14.75 -0.94 -16.58
C THR A 85 15.16 -2.40 -16.50
N PHE A 86 14.44 -3.19 -15.71
CA PHE A 86 14.71 -4.61 -15.52
C PHE A 86 13.56 -5.46 -16.06
N HIS A 87 13.88 -6.67 -16.51
CA HIS A 87 12.88 -7.71 -16.79
C HIS A 87 12.26 -8.18 -15.47
N GLY A 88 11.13 -7.58 -15.09
CA GLY A 88 10.42 -7.85 -13.84
C GLY A 88 9.33 -8.92 -13.95
N ALA A 89 8.85 -9.37 -12.79
CA ALA A 89 7.68 -10.20 -12.60
C ALA A 89 6.53 -9.37 -11.99
N ASN A 90 5.30 -9.85 -12.02
CA ASN A 90 4.14 -9.17 -11.45
C ASN A 90 4.31 -8.98 -9.93
N PRO A 91 4.28 -7.73 -9.40
CA PRO A 91 4.39 -7.47 -7.96
C PRO A 91 3.32 -8.15 -7.10
N ARG A 92 2.19 -8.57 -7.70
CA ARG A 92 1.13 -9.33 -7.01
C ARG A 92 1.59 -10.70 -6.54
N HIS A 93 2.65 -11.28 -7.12
CA HIS A 93 3.22 -12.55 -6.66
C HIS A 93 3.96 -12.41 -5.32
N ASN A 94 4.52 -11.24 -5.03
CA ASN A 94 5.15 -10.95 -3.74
C ASN A 94 5.22 -9.44 -3.52
N GLN A 95 4.41 -8.95 -2.57
CA GLN A 95 4.33 -7.52 -2.23
C GLN A 95 5.55 -7.00 -1.47
N ARG A 96 6.51 -7.87 -1.08
CA ARG A 96 7.70 -7.53 -0.29
C ARG A 96 7.34 -6.81 1.03
N PRO A 97 6.47 -7.36 1.90
CA PRO A 97 6.14 -6.71 3.17
C PRO A 97 7.40 -6.51 4.01
N ARG A 98 7.62 -5.28 4.49
CA ARG A 98 8.85 -4.84 5.20
C ARG A 98 10.15 -4.95 4.38
N GLY A 99 10.05 -5.13 3.07
CA GLY A 99 11.18 -5.10 2.12
C GLY A 99 11.07 -3.94 1.15
N THR A 100 11.82 -4.03 0.05
CA THR A 100 11.75 -3.08 -1.08
C THR A 100 11.85 -3.83 -2.41
N PHE A 101 11.38 -3.20 -3.48
CA PHE A 101 11.60 -3.66 -4.86
C PHE A 101 12.91 -3.16 -5.46
N LEU A 102 13.48 -2.08 -4.92
CA LEU A 102 14.73 -1.52 -5.39
C LEU A 102 15.56 -0.97 -4.21
N THR A 103 16.87 -1.10 -4.34
CA THR A 103 17.85 -0.37 -3.53
C THR A 103 18.75 0.44 -4.45
N VAL A 104 19.31 1.53 -3.92
CA VAL A 104 20.44 2.22 -4.52
C VAL A 104 21.57 2.09 -3.54
N GLU A 105 22.64 1.42 -3.98
CA GLU A 105 23.75 1.04 -3.12
C GLU A 105 25.03 1.73 -3.58
N ARG A 106 25.91 2.03 -2.64
CA ARG A 106 27.20 2.66 -2.90
C ARG A 106 28.29 1.65 -2.63
N ILE A 107 29.04 1.29 -3.66
CA ILE A 107 30.23 0.45 -3.47
C ILE A 107 31.36 1.32 -2.89
N ASN A 108 31.86 0.95 -1.73
CA ASN A 108 33.01 1.57 -1.07
C ASN A 108 34.32 1.12 -1.72
N ALA A 109 35.42 1.82 -1.41
CA ALA A 109 36.74 1.52 -1.99
C ALA A 109 37.27 0.11 -1.63
N ASP A 110 36.77 -0.48 -0.54
CA ASP A 110 37.07 -1.85 -0.10
C ASP A 110 36.15 -2.91 -0.73
N GLY A 111 35.22 -2.51 -1.60
CA GLY A 111 34.29 -3.39 -2.31
C GLY A 111 32.99 -3.73 -1.56
N THR A 112 32.77 -3.16 -0.37
CA THR A 112 31.51 -3.33 0.38
C THR A 112 30.39 -2.42 -0.14
N THR A 113 29.11 -2.79 0.06
CA THR A 113 27.93 -1.97 -0.23
C THR A 113 27.29 -1.37 1.02
#